data_AF-A0A672T816-F1
#
_entry.id   AF-A0A672T816-F1
#
_cell.length_a   1.000
_cell.length_b   1.000
_cell.length_c   1.000
_cell.angle_alpha   90.00
_cell.angle_beta   90.00
_cell.angle_gamma   90.00
#
_symmetry.space_group_name_H-M   'P 1'
#
loop_
_entity.id
_entity.type
_entity.pdbx_description
1 polymer ?
#
loop_
_entity_poly.entity_id
_entity_poly.type
_entity_poly.pdbx_seq_one_letter_code
_entity_poly.pdbx_strand_id
1 'polypeptide(L)'
;VLLQIPWLNLCLPWFNYSKHPTRVSPDLVDKLERLALVDFGSKEGVDCLEKAIRFADQLHVINTDGVEPMDSVLEDRELYLRDDTITEGECAEELLQLAKQKVEDLHLFFNAGNIPLPKREERSA
;
A
#
# COMPACT_ATOMS: atom_id res chain seq x y z
N VAL A 1 12.98 -25.57 -18.42
CA VAL A 1 13.10 -24.44 -19.37
C VAL A 1 13.34 -23.09 -18.68
N LEU A 2 13.21 -22.98 -17.36
CA LEU A 2 13.52 -21.75 -16.60
C LEU A 2 14.99 -21.57 -16.16
N LEU A 3 15.91 -22.44 -16.60
CA LEU A 3 17.32 -22.43 -16.18
C LEU A 3 18.28 -21.76 -17.19
N GLN A 4 17.75 -21.04 -18.17
CA GLN A 4 18.55 -20.45 -19.26
C GLN A 4 18.33 -18.93 -19.40
N ILE A 5 18.13 -18.23 -18.29
CA ILE A 5 18.15 -16.76 -18.29
C ILE A 5 19.54 -16.33 -17.78
N PRO A 6 20.45 -15.84 -18.64
CA PRO A 6 21.83 -15.51 -18.27
C PRO A 6 21.93 -14.49 -17.14
N TRP A 7 20.92 -13.63 -17.02
CA TRP A 7 20.81 -12.58 -16.03
C TRP A 7 20.39 -13.07 -14.63
N LEU A 8 19.80 -14.27 -14.53
CA LEU A 8 19.32 -14.79 -13.24
C LEU A 8 20.49 -15.01 -12.26
N ASN A 9 21.67 -15.39 -12.77
CA ASN A 9 22.90 -15.56 -11.98
C ASN A 9 23.58 -14.24 -11.60
N LEU A 10 23.31 -13.14 -12.31
CA LEU A 10 23.80 -11.80 -12.00
C LEU A 10 23.02 -11.14 -10.85
N CYS A 11 21.79 -11.60 -10.58
CA CYS A 11 20.96 -11.15 -9.46
C CYS A 11 21.21 -11.92 -8.15
N LEU A 12 21.81 -13.12 -8.21
CA LEU A 12 22.11 -13.94 -7.03
C LEU A 12 23.02 -13.25 -5.97
N PRO A 13 23.99 -12.38 -6.33
CA PRO A 13 24.79 -11.65 -5.34
C PRO A 13 23.98 -10.61 -4.55
N TRP A 14 22.92 -10.05 -5.14
CA TRP A 14 22.06 -9.02 -4.54
C TRP A 14 21.05 -9.61 -3.56
N PHE A 15 20.68 -10.89 -3.76
CA PHE A 15 19.75 -11.62 -2.88
C PHE A 15 20.29 -11.82 -1.45
N ASN A 16 21.57 -11.53 -1.21
CA ASN A 16 22.26 -11.78 0.06
C ASN A 16 22.67 -10.49 0.81
N TYR A 17 22.28 -9.30 0.35
CA TYR A 17 22.77 -8.03 0.91
C TYR A 17 21.94 -7.47 2.09
N SER A 18 21.35 -8.34 2.89
CA SER A 18 20.80 -7.92 4.19
C SER A 18 21.17 -8.97 5.23
N LYS A 19 22.40 -8.84 5.78
CA LYS A 19 22.93 -9.77 6.78
C LYS A 19 22.19 -9.72 8.12
N HIS A 20 21.31 -8.73 8.31
CA HIS A 20 20.65 -8.51 9.59
C HIS A 20 19.15 -8.78 9.47
N PRO A 21 18.57 -9.61 10.36
CA PRO A 21 17.13 -9.77 10.40
C PRO A 21 16.48 -8.43 10.73
N THR A 22 15.63 -7.93 9.84
CA THR A 22 14.77 -6.78 10.10
C THR A 22 13.83 -7.13 11.25
N ARG A 23 13.78 -6.26 12.26
CA ARG A 23 12.87 -6.39 13.40
C ARG A 23 11.98 -5.17 13.50
N VAL A 24 10.67 -5.39 13.50
CA VAL A 24 9.69 -4.31 13.65
C VAL A 24 9.21 -4.28 15.09
N SER A 25 9.23 -3.09 15.73
CA SER A 25 8.74 -2.96 17.09
C SER A 25 7.21 -3.09 17.15
N PRO A 26 6.64 -3.62 18.24
CA PRO A 26 5.19 -3.70 18.40
C PRO A 26 4.48 -2.34 18.29
N ASP A 27 5.12 -1.26 18.76
CA ASP A 27 4.56 0.10 18.68
C ASP A 27 4.49 0.60 17.22
N LEU A 28 5.45 0.19 16.39
CA LEU A 28 5.44 0.50 14.96
C LEU A 28 4.35 -0.30 14.24
N VAL A 29 4.14 -1.57 14.63
CA VAL A 29 3.02 -2.38 14.13
C VAL A 29 1.68 -1.71 14.46
N ASP A 30 1.42 -1.36 15.72
CA ASP A 30 0.18 -0.68 16.13
C ASP A 30 -0.05 0.62 15.32
N LYS A 31 1.00 1.43 15.15
CA LYS A 31 0.91 2.66 14.36
C LYS A 31 0.54 2.38 12.90
N LEU A 32 1.15 1.37 12.28
CA LEU A 32 0.89 1.00 10.90
C LEU A 32 -0.52 0.44 10.72
N GLU A 33 -1.01 -0.37 11.67
CA GLU A 33 -2.37 -0.88 11.67
C GLU A 33 -3.40 0.25 11.72
N ARG A 34 -3.17 1.26 12.57
CA ARG A 34 -4.06 2.42 12.71
C ARG A 34 -4.07 3.31 11.47
N LEU A 35 -2.93 3.42 10.77
CA LEU A 35 -2.83 4.19 9.52
C LEU A 35 -3.46 3.45 8.34
N ALA A 36 -3.24 2.14 8.25
CA ALA A 36 -3.77 1.30 7.18
C ALA A 36 -5.24 0.90 7.41
N LEU A 37 -5.74 1.04 8.64
CA LEU A 37 -7.05 0.53 9.08
C LEU A 37 -7.16 -0.99 8.89
N VAL A 38 -6.06 -1.70 9.10
CA VAL A 38 -5.94 -3.16 8.93
C VAL A 38 -5.29 -3.74 10.18
N ASP A 39 -5.89 -4.79 10.73
CA ASP A 39 -5.30 -5.59 11.80
C ASP A 39 -4.38 -6.67 11.20
N PHE A 40 -3.08 -6.57 11.44
CA PHE A 40 -2.08 -7.50 10.90
C PHE A 40 -1.02 -7.91 11.94
N GLY A 41 -1.21 -7.58 13.21
CA GLY A 41 -0.29 -7.83 14.32
C GLY A 41 -0.16 -9.30 14.72
N SER A 42 -0.74 -10.22 13.93
CA SER A 42 -0.45 -11.64 14.03
C SER A 42 1.03 -11.92 13.75
N LYS A 43 1.54 -13.04 14.27
CA LYS A 43 2.93 -13.45 14.05
C LYS A 43 3.24 -13.56 12.55
N GLU A 44 2.33 -14.15 11.80
CA GLU A 44 2.46 -14.34 10.35
C GLU A 44 2.45 -13.00 9.59
N GLY A 45 1.62 -12.05 10.03
CA GLY A 45 1.56 -10.70 9.43
C GLY A 45 2.84 -9.90 9.68
N VAL A 46 3.36 -9.93 10.92
CA VAL A 46 4.64 -9.30 11.27
C VAL A 46 5.81 -9.97 10.53
N ASP A 47 5.84 -11.31 10.48
CA ASP A 47 6.87 -12.05 9.72
C ASP A 47 6.84 -11.71 8.22
N CYS A 48 5.66 -11.46 7.66
CA CYS A 48 5.49 -11.01 6.27
C CYS A 48 6.06 -9.60 6.07
N LEU A 49 5.71 -8.67 6.97
CA LEU A 49 6.21 -7.29 6.95
C LEU A 49 7.75 -7.25 7.06
N GLU A 50 8.34 -7.99 8.01
CA GLU A 50 9.79 -8.06 8.18
C GLU A 50 10.50 -8.57 6.91
N LYS A 51 9.93 -9.58 6.24
CA LYS A 51 10.45 -10.11 4.97
C LYS A 51 10.33 -9.08 3.84
N ALA A 52 9.23 -8.35 3.76
CA ALA A 52 9.00 -7.33 2.73
C ALA A 52 9.98 -6.15 2.88
N ILE A 53 10.20 -5.66 4.12
CA ILE A 53 11.19 -4.61 4.39
C ILE A 53 12.58 -5.09 3.98
N ARG A 54 12.97 -6.30 4.40
CA ARG A 54 14.27 -6.88 4.04
C ARG A 54 14.46 -7.01 2.53
N PHE A 55 13.39 -7.30 1.79
CA PHE A 55 13.43 -7.35 0.34
C PHE A 55 13.65 -5.95 -0.26
N ALA A 56 12.92 -4.95 0.23
CA ALA A 56 13.08 -3.55 -0.20
C ALA A 56 14.47 -2.99 0.14
N ASP A 57 15.09 -3.41 1.24
CA ASP A 57 16.43 -2.97 1.65
C ASP A 57 17.50 -3.24 0.58
N GLN A 58 17.29 -4.23 -0.30
CA GLN A 58 18.20 -4.52 -1.42
C GLN A 58 18.35 -3.33 -2.39
N LEU A 59 17.35 -2.43 -2.46
CA LEU A 59 17.40 -1.26 -3.31
C LEU A 59 18.44 -0.22 -2.84
N HIS A 60 18.83 -0.21 -1.56
CA HIS A 60 19.83 0.72 -1.03
C HIS A 60 21.25 0.50 -1.57
N VAL A 61 21.52 -0.66 -2.19
CA VAL A 61 22.82 -0.96 -2.81
C VAL A 61 22.98 -0.27 -4.16
N ILE A 62 21.86 0.15 -4.76
CA ILE A 62 21.83 0.78 -6.06
C ILE A 62 22.23 2.25 -5.88
N ASN A 63 23.28 2.68 -6.58
CA ASN A 63 23.67 4.10 -6.58
C ASN A 63 22.66 4.90 -7.41
N THR A 64 21.97 5.83 -6.77
CA THR A 64 21.01 6.77 -7.39
C THR A 64 21.53 8.21 -7.40
N ASP A 65 22.82 8.45 -7.17
CA ASP A 65 23.40 9.79 -7.20
C ASP A 65 23.23 10.44 -8.58
N GLY A 66 22.61 11.62 -8.60
CA GLY A 66 22.35 12.38 -9.84
C GLY A 66 21.26 11.77 -10.73
N VAL A 67 20.50 10.79 -10.23
CA VAL A 67 19.33 10.23 -10.90
C VAL A 67 18.09 10.94 -10.36
N GLU A 68 17.39 11.68 -11.22
CA GLU A 68 16.09 12.28 -10.86
C GLU A 68 15.04 11.18 -10.63
N PRO A 69 14.20 11.29 -9.58
CA PRO A 69 13.07 10.37 -9.38
C PRO A 69 12.11 10.40 -10.58
N MET A 70 11.62 9.23 -10.98
CA MET A 70 10.63 9.11 -12.05
C MET A 70 9.22 9.28 -11.48
N ASP A 71 8.48 10.29 -11.95
CA ASP A 71 7.11 10.57 -11.51
C ASP A 71 6.10 9.83 -12.38
N SER A 72 6.40 9.67 -13.67
CA SER A 72 5.56 9.00 -14.66
C SER A 72 6.44 8.38 -15.74
N VAL A 73 5.99 7.27 -16.33
CA VAL A 73 6.64 6.72 -17.54
C VAL A 73 6.37 7.56 -18.80
N LEU A 74 5.50 8.57 -18.70
CA LEU A 74 5.06 9.45 -19.80
C LEU A 74 5.51 10.91 -19.59
N GLU A 75 6.71 11.12 -19.06
CA GLU A 75 7.29 12.45 -18.83
C GLU A 75 7.51 13.26 -20.13
N ASP A 76 7.47 12.60 -21.29
CA ASP A 76 7.60 13.20 -22.62
C ASP A 76 6.31 13.82 -23.16
N ARG A 77 5.23 13.86 -22.36
CA ARG A 77 3.90 14.26 -22.82
C ARG A 77 3.26 15.31 -21.92
N GLU A 78 2.47 16.18 -22.54
CA GLU A 78 1.66 17.14 -21.82
C GLU A 78 0.51 16.45 -21.08
N LEU A 79 0.10 17.02 -19.94
CA LEU A 79 -1.04 16.54 -19.18
C LEU A 79 -2.33 16.76 -19.97
N TYR A 80 -3.12 15.70 -20.12
CA TYR A 80 -4.43 15.77 -20.75
C TYR A 80 -5.40 16.54 -19.85
N LEU A 81 -5.94 17.63 -20.36
CA LEU A 81 -7.02 18.37 -19.72
C LEU A 81 -8.37 17.80 -20.19
N ARG A 82 -9.29 17.63 -19.25
CA ARG A 82 -10.69 17.30 -19.54
C ARG A 82 -11.44 18.61 -19.82
N ASP A 83 -12.26 18.65 -20.87
CA ASP A 83 -13.13 19.78 -21.15
C ASP A 83 -14.09 20.05 -19.98
N ASP A 84 -14.35 21.33 -19.69
CA ASP A 84 -15.30 21.76 -18.66
C ASP A 84 -16.75 21.62 -19.17
N THR A 85 -17.14 20.37 -19.39
CA THR A 85 -18.48 20.00 -19.84
C THR A 85 -19.08 19.00 -18.86
N ILE A 86 -20.40 19.09 -18.67
CA ILE A 86 -21.17 18.15 -17.85
C ILE A 86 -21.34 16.88 -18.67
N THR A 87 -20.74 15.79 -18.22
CA THR A 87 -20.83 14.47 -18.88
C THR A 87 -21.79 13.52 -18.17
N GLU A 88 -22.00 13.71 -16.87
CA GLU A 88 -22.78 12.80 -16.01
C GLU A 88 -23.62 13.61 -15.00
N GLY A 89 -24.78 13.07 -14.61
CA GLY A 89 -25.71 13.67 -13.67
C GLY A 89 -26.83 12.69 -13.31
N GLU A 90 -27.58 12.98 -12.24
CA GLU A 90 -28.76 12.22 -11.79
C GLU A 90 -28.55 10.71 -11.51
N CYS A 91 -27.30 10.24 -11.34
CA CYS A 91 -26.97 8.83 -11.08
C CYS A 91 -27.08 8.41 -9.60
N ALA A 92 -27.71 9.22 -8.75
CA ALA A 92 -27.76 8.97 -7.30
C ALA A 92 -28.41 7.62 -6.96
N GLU A 93 -29.53 7.28 -7.63
CA GLU A 93 -30.25 6.03 -7.35
C GLU A 93 -29.40 4.79 -7.71
N GLU A 94 -28.75 4.81 -8.88
CA GLU A 94 -27.87 3.74 -9.35
C GLU A 94 -26.66 3.56 -8.43
N LEU A 95 -26.00 4.65 -8.03
CA LEU A 95 -24.87 4.60 -7.12
C LEU A 95 -25.28 4.12 -5.73
N LEU A 96 -26.44 4.53 -5.24
CA LEU A 96 -26.94 4.09 -3.96
C LEU A 96 -27.21 2.58 -3.98
N GLN A 97 -27.70 1.97 -5.07
CA GLN A 97 -27.90 0.52 -5.12
C GLN A 97 -26.63 -0.30 -4.80
N LEU A 98 -25.42 0.27 -4.99
CA LEU A 98 -24.15 -0.36 -4.63
C LEU A 98 -23.84 -0.31 -3.13
N ALA A 99 -24.53 0.53 -2.36
CA ALA A 99 -24.24 0.77 -0.94
C ALA A 99 -24.80 -0.34 -0.04
N LYS A 100 -23.96 -0.82 0.88
CA LYS A 100 -24.33 -1.85 1.86
C LYS A 100 -25.37 -1.37 2.88
N GLN A 101 -25.32 -0.10 3.27
CA GLN A 101 -26.27 0.55 4.17
C GLN A 101 -26.55 1.98 3.69
N LYS A 102 -27.82 2.40 3.77
CA LYS A 102 -28.30 3.73 3.40
C LYS A 102 -29.04 4.34 4.58
N VAL A 103 -28.99 5.66 4.73
CA VAL A 103 -29.87 6.40 5.64
C VAL A 103 -30.63 7.41 4.80
N GLU A 104 -31.94 7.23 4.71
CA GLU A 104 -32.82 7.97 3.79
C GLU A 104 -32.40 7.78 2.31
N ASP A 105 -33.25 8.16 1.37
CA ASP A 105 -33.11 7.78 -0.05
C ASP A 105 -31.95 8.49 -0.78
N LEU A 106 -31.17 9.33 -0.09
CA LEU A 106 -30.13 10.19 -0.68
C LEU A 106 -28.79 10.18 0.08
N HIS A 107 -28.65 9.44 1.19
CA HIS A 107 -27.40 9.45 1.97
C HIS A 107 -26.81 8.07 2.21
N LEU A 108 -25.50 7.98 2.00
CA LEU A 108 -24.71 6.82 2.39
C LEU A 108 -24.57 6.80 3.91
N PHE A 109 -24.88 5.66 4.52
CA PHE A 109 -24.57 5.46 5.92
C PHE A 109 -23.11 5.07 6.07
N PHE A 110 -22.32 5.93 6.69
CA PHE A 110 -20.97 5.58 7.11
C PHE A 110 -21.00 5.24 8.59
N ASN A 111 -20.67 3.99 8.94
CA ASN A 111 -20.25 3.64 10.29
C ASN A 111 -18.82 4.14 10.54
N ALA A 112 -18.55 5.44 10.34
CA ALA A 112 -17.22 6.06 10.41
C ALA A 112 -16.09 5.07 10.05
N GLY A 113 -16.02 4.66 8.77
CA GLY A 113 -15.12 3.59 8.31
C GLY A 113 -13.62 3.87 8.50
N ASN A 114 -13.28 5.09 8.91
CA ASN A 114 -11.93 5.54 9.26
C ASN A 114 -11.77 5.79 10.76
N ILE A 115 -12.47 5.03 11.62
CA ILE A 115 -12.18 5.01 13.05
C ILE A 115 -10.82 4.33 13.21
N PRO A 116 -9.80 5.01 13.79
CA PRO A 116 -8.56 4.36 14.13
C PRO A 116 -8.86 3.12 14.97
N LEU A 117 -8.22 2.01 14.64
CA LEU A 117 -8.38 0.79 15.42
C LEU A 117 -8.18 1.09 16.93
N PRO A 118 -8.95 0.44 17.82
CA PRO A 118 -8.83 0.64 19.26
C PRO A 118 -7.38 0.42 19.68
N LYS A 119 -6.96 1.17 20.71
CA LYS A 119 -5.57 1.11 21.18
C LYS A 119 -5.24 -0.31 21.61
N ARG A 120 -3.98 -0.71 21.49
CA ARG A 120 -3.52 -2.05 21.87
C ARG A 120 -3.95 -2.47 23.27
N GLU A 121 -3.96 -1.54 24.23
CA GLU A 121 -4.40 -1.79 25.61
C GLU A 121 -5.90 -2.15 25.69
N GLU A 122 -6.72 -1.59 24.81
CA GLU A 122 -8.17 -1.80 24.75
C GLU A 122 -8.54 -3.11 24.06
N ARG A 123 -7.67 -3.64 23.18
CA ARG A 123 -7.88 -4.94 22.50
C ARG A 123 -7.53 -6.16 23.35
N SER A 124 -6.77 -5.97 24.43
CA SER A 124 -6.21 -7.04 25.26
C SER A 124 -6.99 -7.25 26.57
N ALA A 125 -8.03 -6.46 26.81
CA ALA A 125 -8.92 -6.52 27.98
C ALA A 125 -10.15 -7.39 27.71
#